data_AF-A0A9P9FJU9-F1
#
_entry.id   AF-A0A9P9FJU9-F1
#
_cell.length_a   1.000
_cell.length_b   1.000
_cell.length_c   1.000
_cell.angle_alpha   90.00
_cell.angle_beta   90.00
_cell.angle_gamma   90.00
#
_symmetry.space_group_name_H-M   'P 1'
#
loop_
_entity.id
_entity.type
_entity.pdbx_description
1 polymer ?
#
loop_
_entity_poly.entity_id
_entity_poly.type
_entity_poly.pdbx_seq_one_letter_code
_entity_poly.pdbx_strand_id
1 'polypeptide(L)'
;MRIPEDLCFTDVSNWDWDNGVVQIARDRGAVQRYFEAIDQGFIGQAIQERYAFDGQVDQEGIVQGTGMRIDEMVISDLQECLDENDDRLEATQMVLTQGLANTDDPGIELVRTMVNMMDADPPAARRKRSLRANLLEFLEENELDLGKVDRLVEILLEE
;
A
#
# COMPACT_ATOMS: atom_id res chain seq x y z
N MET A 1 8.46 -14.44 9.64
CA MET A 1 7.58 -14.55 8.45
C MET A 1 8.38 -14.10 7.24
N ARG A 2 8.22 -14.68 6.04
CA ARG A 2 8.92 -14.15 4.84
C ARG A 2 8.00 -13.17 4.12
N ILE A 3 8.37 -11.90 4.09
CA ILE A 3 7.63 -10.83 3.40
C ILE A 3 8.21 -10.72 1.97
N PRO A 4 7.37 -10.72 0.91
CA PRO A 4 7.81 -10.48 -0.47
C PRO A 4 8.45 -9.10 -0.63
N GLU A 5 9.52 -9.01 -1.43
CA GLU A 5 10.38 -7.82 -1.64
C GLU A 5 9.67 -6.57 -2.21
N ASP A 6 8.38 -6.68 -2.58
CA ASP A 6 7.63 -5.61 -3.24
C ASP A 6 6.17 -5.56 -2.77
N LEU A 7 5.85 -4.75 -1.75
CA LEU A 7 4.46 -4.35 -1.47
C LEU A 7 4.17 -3.00 -2.13
N CYS A 8 2.90 -2.70 -2.41
CA CYS A 8 2.55 -1.56 -3.25
C CYS A 8 2.84 -0.19 -2.61
N PHE A 9 2.58 -0.02 -1.31
CA PHE A 9 2.74 1.25 -0.58
C PHE A 9 3.99 1.31 0.32
N THR A 10 4.58 0.16 0.67
CA THR A 10 5.81 0.08 1.46
C THR A 10 6.65 -1.13 1.10
N ASP A 11 7.94 -0.91 0.92
CA ASP A 11 8.90 -2.01 0.93
C ASP A 11 9.19 -2.39 2.41
N VAL A 12 8.53 -3.45 2.87
CA VAL A 12 8.57 -3.98 4.25
C VAL A 12 9.48 -5.23 4.30
N SER A 13 10.24 -5.50 3.26
CA SER A 13 10.74 -6.85 3.01
C SER A 13 12.24 -6.92 2.88
N ASN A 14 12.78 -7.90 3.60
CA ASN A 14 14.14 -8.43 3.45
C ASN A 14 15.25 -7.37 3.52
N TRP A 15 14.99 -6.28 4.24
CA TRP A 15 16.01 -5.30 4.55
C TRP A 15 16.96 -5.88 5.58
N ASP A 16 18.23 -5.55 5.43
CA ASP A 16 19.23 -5.71 6.46
C ASP A 16 19.72 -4.33 6.90
N TRP A 17 20.61 -4.32 7.88
CA TRP A 17 21.21 -3.07 8.35
C TRP A 17 22.01 -2.35 7.27
N ASP A 18 22.47 -3.05 6.22
CA ASP A 18 23.28 -2.50 5.14
C ASP A 18 22.44 -1.95 3.97
N ASN A 19 21.12 -2.17 3.98
CA ASN A 19 20.20 -1.63 3.00
C ASN A 19 20.32 -0.09 2.93
N GLY A 20 20.36 0.45 1.71
CA GLY A 20 20.54 1.88 1.48
C GLY A 20 19.50 2.76 2.18
N VAL A 21 18.24 2.34 2.22
CA VAL A 21 17.16 3.08 2.90
C VAL A 21 17.36 3.06 4.41
N VAL A 22 17.76 1.92 4.97
CA VAL A 22 18.12 1.78 6.39
C VAL A 22 19.32 2.65 6.73
N GLN A 23 20.34 2.71 5.86
CA GLN A 23 21.56 3.49 6.07
C GLN A 23 21.34 5.00 6.03
N ILE A 24 20.36 5.49 5.25
CA ILE A 24 20.04 6.92 5.17
C ILE A 24 18.89 7.36 6.09
N ALA A 25 18.24 6.41 6.78
CA ALA A 25 17.17 6.71 7.73
C ALA A 25 17.62 7.74 8.78
N ARG A 26 16.77 8.76 8.99
CA ARG A 26 17.02 9.82 9.96
C ARG A 26 16.58 9.44 11.37
N ASP A 27 15.53 8.62 11.50
CA ASP A 27 15.15 8.02 12.78
C ASP A 27 15.69 6.59 12.91
N ARG A 28 16.83 6.46 13.59
CA ARG A 28 17.44 5.15 13.89
C ARG A 28 16.64 4.33 14.91
N GLY A 29 15.86 4.99 15.77
CA GLY A 29 14.97 4.31 16.70
C GLY A 29 13.84 3.60 15.96
N ALA A 30 13.26 4.27 14.95
CA ALA A 30 12.26 3.65 14.07
C ALA A 30 12.81 2.44 13.32
N VAL A 31 14.04 2.54 12.78
CA VAL A 31 14.72 1.39 12.15
C VAL A 31 14.85 0.20 13.11
N GLN A 32 15.28 0.45 14.35
CA GLN A 32 15.40 -0.63 15.33
C GLN A 32 14.03 -1.26 15.63
N ARG A 33 13.01 -0.44 15.91
CA ARG A 33 11.65 -0.92 16.20
C ARG A 33 11.02 -1.64 15.02
N TYR A 34 11.33 -1.24 13.80
CA TYR A 34 10.95 -1.94 12.58
C TYR A 34 11.50 -3.38 12.58
N PHE A 35 12.80 -3.57 12.80
CA PHE A 35 13.37 -4.92 12.82
C PHE A 35 12.82 -5.76 13.99
N GLU A 36 12.65 -5.16 15.17
CA GLU A 36 12.03 -5.82 16.32
C GLU A 36 10.58 -6.25 16.02
N ALA A 37 9.81 -5.44 15.30
CA ALA A 37 8.45 -5.75 14.88
C ALA A 37 8.43 -6.90 13.86
N ILE A 38 9.32 -6.89 12.87
CA ILE A 38 9.46 -7.96 11.88
C ILE A 38 9.81 -9.30 12.54
N ASP A 39 10.75 -9.30 13.50
CA ASP A 39 11.15 -10.49 14.25
C ASP A 39 9.98 -11.07 15.08
N GLN A 40 9.12 -10.20 15.62
CA GLN A 40 7.91 -10.59 16.35
C GLN A 40 6.72 -10.93 15.44
N GLY A 41 6.83 -10.70 14.13
CA GLY A 41 5.74 -10.86 13.18
C GLY A 41 4.63 -9.81 13.33
N PHE A 42 4.97 -8.61 13.82
CA PHE A 42 4.08 -7.45 13.94
C PHE A 42 4.18 -6.61 12.66
N ILE A 43 3.31 -6.91 11.69
CA ILE A 43 3.31 -6.26 10.38
C ILE A 43 2.78 -4.83 10.44
N GLY A 44 1.72 -4.59 11.20
CA GLY A 44 1.15 -3.27 11.39
C GLY A 44 2.17 -2.32 12.00
N GLN A 45 2.81 -2.75 13.10
CA GLN A 45 3.89 -1.97 13.69
C GLN A 45 5.07 -1.77 12.73
N ALA A 46 5.50 -2.82 12.01
CA ALA A 46 6.59 -2.66 11.05
C ALA A 46 6.27 -1.63 9.95
N ILE A 47 5.05 -1.63 9.41
CA ILE A 47 4.61 -0.62 8.44
C ILE A 47 4.69 0.78 9.05
N GLN A 48 4.15 0.99 10.26
CA GLN A 48 4.19 2.30 10.92
C GLN A 48 5.62 2.81 11.12
N GLU A 49 6.51 1.95 11.63
CA GLU A 49 7.91 2.31 11.86
C GLU A 49 8.64 2.61 10.54
N ARG A 50 8.32 1.89 9.46
CA ARG A 50 8.88 2.13 8.14
C ARG A 50 8.56 3.53 7.62
N TYR A 51 7.35 4.04 7.84
CA TYR A 51 6.98 5.42 7.51
C TYR A 51 7.70 6.46 8.38
N ALA A 52 8.16 6.07 9.56
CA ALA A 52 8.91 6.96 10.45
C ALA A 52 10.42 7.05 10.12
N PHE A 53 10.96 6.25 9.20
CA PHE A 53 12.41 6.21 8.90
C PHE A 53 12.99 7.57 8.53
N ASP A 54 12.24 8.38 7.79
CA ASP A 54 12.68 9.70 7.36
C ASP A 54 12.75 10.71 8.51
N GLY A 55 12.37 10.32 9.73
CA GLY A 55 12.45 11.14 10.95
C GLY A 55 11.59 12.40 10.87
N GLN A 56 10.60 12.38 9.98
CA GLN A 56 9.64 13.46 9.77
C GLN A 56 8.37 13.22 10.59
N VAL A 57 8.43 12.48 11.69
CA VAL A 57 7.27 12.23 12.54
C VAL A 57 7.47 12.96 13.86
N ASP A 58 6.49 13.76 14.28
CA ASP A 58 6.53 14.42 15.57
C ASP A 58 6.09 13.51 16.73
N GLN A 59 6.05 14.05 17.95
CA GLN A 59 5.69 13.29 19.15
C GLN A 59 4.22 12.83 19.17
N GLU A 60 3.36 13.43 18.34
CA GLU A 60 1.95 13.06 18.22
C GLU A 60 1.73 12.02 17.12
N GLY A 61 2.80 11.60 16.42
CA GLY A 61 2.73 10.65 15.31
C GLY A 61 2.33 11.30 13.98
N ILE A 62 2.46 12.63 13.86
CA ILE A 62 2.10 13.38 12.65
C ILE A 62 3.32 13.50 11.74
N VAL A 63 3.12 13.18 10.47
CA VAL A 63 4.12 13.32 9.41
C VAL A 63 4.24 14.79 9.01
N GLN A 64 5.45 15.34 9.15
CA GLN A 64 5.80 16.72 8.84
C GLN A 64 5.61 16.99 7.34
N GLY A 65 5.01 18.14 7.04
CA GLY A 65 4.75 18.56 5.65
C GLY A 65 3.44 18.03 5.08
N THR A 66 2.80 17.04 5.72
CA THR A 66 1.50 16.50 5.28
C THR A 66 0.39 16.81 6.28
N GLY A 67 0.72 16.91 7.57
CA GLY A 67 -0.27 17.14 8.63
C GLY A 67 -1.14 15.92 8.94
N MET A 68 -0.80 14.75 8.39
CA MET A 68 -1.50 13.48 8.59
C MET A 68 -0.78 12.63 9.63
N ARG A 69 -1.52 11.83 10.38
CA ARG A 69 -0.94 10.75 11.20
C ARG A 69 -0.34 9.67 10.28
N ILE A 70 0.63 8.90 10.78
CA ILE A 70 1.22 7.79 10.02
C ILE A 70 0.15 6.86 9.43
N ASP A 71 -0.83 6.43 10.24
CA ASP A 71 -1.89 5.52 9.76
C ASP A 71 -2.70 6.13 8.62
N GLU A 72 -2.98 7.43 8.68
CA GLU A 72 -3.70 8.15 7.62
C GLU A 72 -2.85 8.24 6.35
N MET A 73 -1.54 8.44 6.47
CA MET A 73 -0.60 8.42 5.36
C MET A 73 -0.56 7.04 4.68
N VAL A 74 -0.40 5.98 5.47
CA VAL A 74 -0.39 4.59 4.98
C VAL A 74 -1.68 4.28 4.22
N ILE A 75 -2.83 4.69 4.76
CA ILE A 75 -4.13 4.52 4.14
C ILE A 75 -4.24 5.30 2.83
N SER A 76 -3.73 6.54 2.80
CA SER A 76 -3.70 7.37 1.59
C SER A 76 -2.87 6.71 0.49
N ASP A 77 -1.67 6.24 0.81
CA ASP A 77 -0.77 5.60 -0.18
C ASP A 77 -1.35 4.27 -0.69
N LEU A 78 -1.99 3.49 0.18
CA LEU A 78 -2.73 2.29 -0.26
C LEU A 78 -3.88 2.66 -1.19
N GLN A 79 -4.61 3.74 -0.90
CA GLN A 79 -5.70 4.22 -1.77
C GLN A 79 -5.17 4.59 -3.17
N GLU A 80 -4.04 5.28 -3.25
CA GLU A 80 -3.37 5.58 -4.53
C GLU A 80 -3.03 4.30 -5.29
N CYS A 81 -2.45 3.30 -4.62
CA CYS A 81 -2.15 2.00 -5.23
C CYS A 81 -3.41 1.30 -5.76
N LEU A 82 -4.53 1.37 -5.02
CA LEU A 82 -5.81 0.79 -5.42
C LEU A 82 -6.36 1.48 -6.68
N ASP A 83 -6.27 2.80 -6.75
CA ASP A 83 -6.76 3.60 -7.87
C ASP A 83 -5.91 3.40 -9.14
N GLU A 84 -4.60 3.22 -8.98
CA GLU A 84 -3.68 2.88 -10.08
C GLU A 84 -3.76 1.40 -10.50
N ASN A 85 -4.46 0.55 -9.73
CA ASN A 85 -4.49 -0.89 -9.90
C ASN A 85 -3.06 -1.48 -9.94
N ASP A 86 -2.24 -1.13 -8.96
CA ASP A 86 -0.86 -1.60 -8.84
C ASP A 86 -0.79 -3.14 -8.80
N ASP A 87 0.06 -3.73 -9.65
CA ASP A 87 0.21 -5.19 -9.79
C ASP A 87 0.67 -5.88 -8.49
N ARG A 88 1.28 -5.13 -7.55
CA ARG A 88 1.74 -5.64 -6.25
C ARG A 88 0.63 -5.77 -5.21
N LEU A 89 -0.59 -5.30 -5.51
CA LEU A 89 -1.72 -5.36 -4.58
C LEU A 89 -2.07 -6.78 -4.13
N GLU A 90 -1.94 -7.79 -4.99
CA GLU A 90 -2.25 -9.17 -4.61
C GLU A 90 -1.27 -9.71 -3.56
N ALA A 91 0.04 -9.50 -3.76
CA ALA A 91 1.06 -9.88 -2.80
C ALA A 91 0.89 -9.12 -1.48
N THR A 92 0.54 -7.84 -1.59
CA THR A 92 0.28 -6.96 -0.45
C THR A 92 -0.91 -7.45 0.39
N GLN A 93 -2.05 -7.77 -0.26
CA GLN A 93 -3.24 -8.29 0.42
C GLN A 93 -2.94 -9.60 1.15
N MET A 94 -2.15 -10.48 0.51
CA MET A 94 -1.74 -11.75 1.12
C MET A 94 -0.94 -11.54 2.40
N VAL A 95 0.06 -10.65 2.40
CA VAL A 95 0.89 -10.35 3.57
C VAL A 95 0.06 -9.73 4.69
N LEU A 96 -0.78 -8.75 4.37
CA LEU A 96 -1.63 -8.10 5.36
C LEU A 96 -2.61 -9.09 5.98
N THR A 97 -3.23 -9.94 5.16
CA THR A 97 -4.14 -11.00 5.63
C THR A 97 -3.42 -12.00 6.55
N GLN A 98 -2.17 -12.37 6.25
CA GLN A 98 -1.36 -13.19 7.15
C GLN A 98 -1.05 -12.47 8.46
N GLY A 99 -0.74 -11.17 8.40
CA GLY A 99 -0.51 -10.32 9.57
C GLY A 99 -1.68 -10.30 10.55
N LEU A 100 -2.93 -10.43 10.05
CA LEU A 100 -4.13 -10.49 10.89
C LEU A 100 -4.14 -11.67 11.89
N ALA A 101 -3.34 -12.72 11.67
CA ALA A 101 -3.21 -13.83 12.60
C ALA A 101 -2.51 -13.45 13.91
N ASN A 102 -1.72 -12.38 13.92
CA ASN A 102 -0.97 -11.92 15.09
C ASN A 102 -1.71 -10.77 15.78
N THR A 103 -2.63 -11.10 16.70
CA THR A 103 -3.48 -10.11 17.36
C THR A 103 -2.75 -9.24 18.39
N ASP A 104 -1.53 -9.61 18.76
CA ASP A 104 -0.69 -8.85 19.70
C ASP A 104 0.09 -7.72 18.99
N ASP A 105 0.00 -7.64 17.66
CA ASP A 105 0.59 -6.57 16.86
C ASP A 105 0.01 -5.20 17.26
N PRO A 106 0.83 -4.26 17.76
CA PRO A 106 0.36 -2.93 18.13
C PRO A 106 -0.30 -2.15 16.98
N GLY A 107 0.05 -2.46 15.73
CA GLY A 107 -0.54 -1.88 14.53
C GLY A 107 -1.66 -2.71 13.90
N ILE A 108 -2.25 -3.69 14.62
CA ILE A 108 -3.26 -4.60 14.05
C ILE A 108 -4.49 -3.90 13.46
N GLU A 109 -4.93 -2.77 14.04
CA GLU A 109 -6.07 -2.02 13.53
C GLU A 109 -5.79 -1.37 12.17
N LEU A 110 -4.55 -0.94 11.94
CA LEU A 110 -4.11 -0.46 10.63
C LEU A 110 -4.20 -1.60 9.61
N VAL A 111 -3.64 -2.77 9.92
CA VAL A 111 -3.70 -3.95 9.03
C VAL A 111 -5.15 -4.34 8.72
N ARG A 112 -6.04 -4.36 9.72
CA ARG A 112 -7.47 -4.63 9.52
C ARG A 112 -8.12 -3.63 8.57
N THR A 113 -7.83 -2.35 8.76
CA THR A 113 -8.36 -1.28 7.91
C THR A 113 -7.93 -1.47 6.45
N MET A 114 -6.65 -1.74 6.25
CA MET A 114 -6.08 -1.94 4.91
C MET A 114 -6.68 -3.17 4.21
N VAL A 115 -6.79 -4.31 4.90
CA VAL A 115 -7.44 -5.51 4.33
C VAL A 115 -8.89 -5.21 3.97
N ASN A 116 -9.65 -4.54 4.84
CA ASN A 116 -11.04 -4.17 4.57
C ASN A 116 -11.17 -3.28 3.32
N MET A 117 -10.25 -2.34 3.10
CA MET A 117 -10.23 -1.52 1.89
C MET A 117 -9.99 -2.36 0.64
N MET A 118 -9.02 -3.29 0.69
CA MET A 118 -8.70 -4.16 -0.45
C MET A 118 -9.82 -5.14 -0.78
N ASP A 119 -10.55 -5.61 0.23
CA ASP A 119 -11.72 -6.48 0.07
C ASP A 119 -12.94 -5.71 -0.50
N ALA A 120 -13.11 -4.45 -0.09
CA ALA A 120 -14.17 -3.58 -0.60
C ALA A 120 -13.97 -3.19 -2.08
N ASP A 121 -12.72 -3.20 -2.57
CA ASP A 121 -12.38 -2.84 -3.95
C ASP A 121 -11.65 -3.98 -4.68
N PRO A 122 -12.30 -5.08 -5.05
CA PRO A 122 -11.63 -6.30 -5.50
C PRO A 122 -10.89 -6.14 -6.84
N PRO A 123 -9.90 -7.02 -7.16
CA PRO A 123 -9.07 -6.93 -8.37
C PRO A 123 -9.84 -6.75 -9.68
N ALA A 124 -11.00 -7.40 -9.83
CA ALA A 124 -11.83 -7.27 -11.02
C ALA A 124 -12.46 -5.86 -11.16
N ALA A 125 -12.87 -5.25 -10.03
CA ALA A 125 -13.41 -3.90 -10.02
C ALA A 125 -12.33 -2.86 -10.34
N ARG A 126 -11.13 -3.03 -9.78
CA ARG A 126 -9.94 -2.19 -10.07
C ARG A 126 -9.52 -2.28 -11.53
N ARG A 127 -9.37 -3.49 -12.08
CA ARG A 127 -9.09 -3.72 -13.51
C ARG A 127 -10.13 -3.04 -14.41
N LYS A 128 -11.41 -3.19 -14.08
CA LYS A 128 -12.49 -2.54 -14.83
C LYS A 128 -12.39 -1.02 -14.78
N ARG A 129 -12.11 -0.43 -13.61
CA ARG A 129 -11.94 1.02 -13.43
C ARG A 129 -10.74 1.55 -14.23
N SER A 130 -9.59 0.90 -14.11
CA SER A 130 -8.35 1.27 -14.82
C SER A 130 -8.52 1.18 -16.34
N LEU A 131 -9.06 0.06 -16.85
CA LEU A 131 -9.34 -0.10 -18.28
C LEU A 131 -10.30 0.98 -18.80
N ARG A 132 -11.35 1.29 -18.04
CA ARG A 132 -12.29 2.34 -18.41
C ARG A 132 -11.61 3.71 -18.48
N ALA A 133 -10.74 4.04 -17.54
CA ALA A 133 -9.99 5.29 -17.53
C ALA A 133 -9.07 5.40 -18.76
N ASN A 134 -8.27 4.36 -19.03
CA ASN A 134 -7.37 4.32 -20.19
C ASN A 134 -8.13 4.43 -21.53
N LEU A 135 -9.30 3.78 -21.63
CA LEU A 135 -10.14 3.90 -22.83
C LEU A 135 -10.77 5.29 -22.97
N LEU A 136 -11.16 5.94 -21.88
CA LEU A 136 -11.66 7.32 -21.94
C LEU A 136 -10.59 8.27 -22.46
N GLU A 137 -9.38 8.19 -21.91
CA GLU A 137 -8.23 8.97 -22.36
C GLU A 137 -7.94 8.72 -23.85
N PHE A 138 -7.84 7.45 -24.26
CA PHE A 138 -7.62 7.09 -25.66
C PHE A 138 -8.71 7.62 -26.60
N LEU A 139 -9.99 7.48 -26.22
CA LEU A 139 -11.09 7.96 -27.06
C LEU A 139 -11.09 9.50 -27.15
N GLU A 140 -10.78 10.20 -26.05
CA GLU A 140 -10.68 11.66 -26.02
C GLU A 140 -9.54 12.16 -26.91
N GLU A 141 -8.33 11.60 -26.78
CA GLU A 141 -7.16 11.96 -27.59
C GLU A 141 -7.35 11.76 -29.10
N ASN A 142 -8.19 10.79 -29.48
CA ASN A 142 -8.44 10.43 -30.87
C ASN A 142 -9.77 11.00 -31.41
N GLU A 143 -10.43 11.91 -30.67
CA GLU A 143 -11.72 12.51 -31.03
C GLU A 143 -12.81 11.46 -31.35
N LEU A 144 -12.78 10.32 -30.64
CA LEU A 144 -13.71 9.20 -30.80
C LEU A 144 -14.91 9.33 -29.86
N ASP A 145 -15.95 8.55 -30.15
CA ASP A 145 -17.20 8.55 -29.38
C ASP A 145 -17.01 7.95 -27.97
N LEU A 146 -16.93 8.83 -26.97
CA LEU A 146 -16.84 8.48 -25.54
C LEU A 146 -18.02 7.61 -25.06
N GLY A 147 -19.19 7.69 -25.72
CA GLY A 147 -20.38 6.89 -25.38
C GLY A 147 -20.19 5.39 -25.61
N LYS A 148 -19.12 4.97 -26.27
CA LYS A 148 -18.79 3.55 -26.51
C LYS A 148 -17.92 2.92 -25.43
N VAL A 149 -17.42 3.70 -24.46
CA VAL A 149 -16.45 3.22 -23.47
C VAL A 149 -16.94 1.98 -22.72
N ASP A 150 -18.15 1.98 -22.19
CA ASP A 150 -18.64 0.87 -21.35
C ASP A 150 -18.77 -0.43 -22.17
N ARG A 151 -19.17 -0.33 -23.44
CA ARG A 151 -19.22 -1.47 -24.36
C ARG A 151 -17.82 -2.00 -24.70
N LEU A 152 -16.84 -1.12 -24.87
CA LEU A 152 -15.45 -1.54 -25.13
C LEU A 152 -14.83 -2.22 -23.91
N VAL A 153 -15.12 -1.72 -22.70
CA VAL A 153 -14.72 -2.34 -21.43
C VAL A 153 -15.30 -3.75 -21.31
N GLU A 154 -16.59 -3.94 -21.62
CA GLU A 154 -17.22 -5.26 -21.58
C GLU A 154 -16.55 -6.25 -22.53
N ILE A 155 -16.30 -5.86 -23.78
CA ILE A 155 -15.66 -6.72 -24.79
C ILE A 155 -14.25 -7.15 -24.35
N LEU A 156 -13.45 -6.20 -23.84
CA LEU A 156 -12.05 -6.45 -23.49
C LEU A 156 -11.86 -7.22 -22.16
N LEU A 157 -12.92 -7.35 -21.35
CA LEU A 157 -12.90 -8.14 -20.11
C LEU A 157 -13.50 -9.55 -20.28
N GLU A 158 -14.12 -9.85 -21.42
CA GLU A 158 -14.69 -11.17 -21.73
C GLU A 158 -13.69 -12.13 -22.44
N GLU A 159 -12.52 -11.64 -22.84
CA GLU A 159 -11.40 -12.40 -23.44
C GLU A 159 -10.35 -12.84 -22.40
#